data_AF-A0A1G8NP93-F1
#
_entry.id   AF-A0A1G8NP93-F1
#
_cell.length_a   1.000
_cell.length_b   1.000
_cell.length_c   1.000
_cell.angle_alpha   90.00
_cell.angle_beta   90.00
_cell.angle_gamma   90.00
#
_symmetry.space_group_name_H-M   'P 1'
#
loop_
_entity.id
_entity.type
_entity.pdbx_description
1 polymer ?
#
loop_
_entity_poly.entity_id
_entity_poly.type
_entity_poly.pdbx_seq_one_letter_code
_entity_poly.pdbx_strand_id
1 'polypeptide(L)'
;MQAKVTLFAFAILLLALVALVPTLQLPSAEEVSTFIGPRLWPLSLLVTLLVLGGFLLVTTWRNTHRSRTKEAEEDEPTAQRRFSLAATRHWWIMAATLAYTLLMQRIGFLPATVVFTVLCTWLLGARHWVAILATVAIAVVLIQGVFAFLLGIPLP
;
A
#
# COMPACT_ATOMS: atom_id res chain seq x y z
N MET A 1 -8.18 7.34 -21.00
CA MET A 1 -7.58 6.73 -19.78
C MET A 1 -6.91 7.75 -18.85
N GLN A 2 -6.23 8.77 -19.38
CA GLN A 2 -5.50 9.77 -18.59
C GLN A 2 -6.39 10.54 -17.58
N ALA A 3 -7.63 10.90 -17.94
CA ALA A 3 -8.57 11.58 -17.03
C ALA A 3 -8.91 10.76 -15.76
N LYS A 4 -8.91 9.43 -15.83
CA LYS A 4 -9.14 8.57 -14.66
C LYS A 4 -7.91 8.52 -13.75
N VAL A 5 -6.71 8.58 -14.35
CA VAL A 5 -5.43 8.58 -13.62
C VAL A 5 -5.19 9.92 -12.94
N THR A 6 -5.50 11.04 -13.60
CA THR A 6 -5.43 12.37 -12.98
C THR A 6 -6.44 12.53 -11.86
N LEU A 7 -7.68 12.05 -12.04
CA LEU A 7 -8.69 12.03 -10.98
C LEU A 7 -8.23 11.19 -9.77
N PHE A 8 -7.64 10.02 -10.02
CA PHE A 8 -7.09 9.16 -8.98
C PHE A 8 -5.91 9.82 -8.24
N ALA A 9 -4.97 10.42 -8.97
CA ALA A 9 -3.86 11.16 -8.37
C ALA A 9 -4.34 12.34 -7.52
N PHE A 10 -5.34 13.08 -8.00
CA PHE A 10 -5.94 14.18 -7.26
C PHE A 10 -6.67 13.70 -6.01
N ALA A 11 -7.41 12.60 -6.09
CA ALA A 11 -8.07 11.98 -4.94
C ALA A 11 -7.05 11.52 -3.87
N ILE A 12 -5.92 10.92 -4.29
CA ILE A 12 -4.84 10.54 -3.37
C ILE A 12 -4.22 11.77 -2.70
N LEU A 13 -3.93 12.82 -3.47
CA LEU A 13 -3.33 14.05 -2.92
C LEU A 13 -4.30 14.75 -1.95
N LEU A 14 -5.58 14.81 -2.28
CA LEU A 14 -6.62 15.36 -1.41
C LEU A 14 -6.74 14.54 -0.12
N LEU A 15 -6.77 13.20 -0.22
CA LEU A 15 -6.80 12.31 0.94
C LEU A 15 -5.59 12.55 1.85
N ALA A 16 -4.38 12.63 1.27
CA ALA A 16 -3.16 12.90 2.02
C ALA A 16 -3.22 14.27 2.74
N LEU A 17 -3.74 15.29 2.06
CA LEU A 17 -3.83 16.64 2.62
C LEU A 17 -4.85 16.73 3.75
N VAL A 18 -6.00 16.06 3.61
CA VAL A 18 -7.02 15.98 4.67
C VAL A 18 -6.50 15.19 5.87
N ALA A 19 -5.82 14.07 5.63
CA ALA A 19 -5.28 13.21 6.68
C ALA A 19 -4.04 13.81 7.40
N LEU A 20 -3.43 14.86 6.84
CA LEU A 20 -2.33 15.58 7.47
C LEU A 20 -2.78 16.29 8.76
N VAL A 21 -3.96 16.90 8.76
CA VAL A 21 -4.50 17.63 9.92
C VAL A 21 -4.61 16.75 11.18
N PRO A 22 -5.32 15.60 11.17
CA PRO A 22 -5.38 14.73 12.34
C PRO A 22 -4.02 14.11 12.68
N THR A 23 -3.16 13.89 11.69
CA THR A 23 -1.81 13.36 11.94
C THR A 23 -0.95 14.33 12.73
N LEU A 24 -1.01 15.63 12.41
CA LEU A 24 -0.27 16.65 13.14
C LEU A 24 -0.80 16.88 14.58
N GLN A 25 -2.05 16.49 14.85
CA GLN A 25 -2.65 16.54 16.19
C GLN A 25 -2.21 15.37 17.09
N LEU A 26 -1.62 14.31 16.55
CA LEU A 26 -1.11 13.20 17.35
C LEU A 26 0.09 13.66 18.19
N PRO A 27 0.22 13.25 19.46
CA PRO A 27 1.33 13.67 20.30
C PRO A 27 2.70 13.31 19.70
N SER A 28 3.67 14.21 19.88
CA SER A 28 5.03 14.02 19.36
C SER A 28 5.82 13.04 20.24
N ALA A 29 6.94 12.51 19.73
CA ALA A 29 7.78 11.57 20.49
C ALA A 29 8.28 12.14 21.84
N GLU A 30 8.46 13.46 21.88
CA GLU A 30 8.89 14.21 23.06
C GLU A 30 7.83 14.21 24.18
N GLU A 31 6.55 14.10 23.82
CA GLU A 31 5.42 14.16 24.76
C GLU A 31 5.08 12.81 25.41
N VAL A 32 5.57 11.68 24.84
CA VAL A 32 5.17 10.33 25.29
C VAL A 32 6.32 9.43 25.74
N SER A 33 7.55 9.94 25.88
CA SER A 33 8.73 9.17 26.37
C SER A 33 9.02 7.87 25.59
N THR A 34 8.49 7.72 24.37
CA THR A 34 8.76 6.60 23.47
C THR A 34 9.76 7.03 22.40
N PHE A 35 10.70 6.16 22.05
CA PHE A 35 11.75 6.46 21.05
C PHE A 35 11.19 6.89 19.69
N ILE A 36 10.07 6.29 19.26
CA ILE A 36 9.29 6.73 18.09
C ILE A 36 7.90 7.17 18.57
N GLY A 37 7.55 8.44 18.37
CA GLY A 37 6.23 8.98 18.69
C GLY A 37 5.13 8.49 17.74
N PRO A 38 3.86 8.43 18.18
CA PRO A 38 2.73 7.91 17.40
C PRO A 38 2.46 8.74 16.14
N ARG A 39 2.99 9.97 16.06
CA ARG A 39 2.94 10.84 14.88
C ARG A 39 3.84 10.37 13.72
N LEU A 40 4.96 9.70 13.98
CA LEU A 40 5.99 9.44 12.96
C LEU A 40 5.50 8.49 11.87
N TRP A 41 4.78 7.43 12.23
CA TRP A 41 4.33 6.41 11.27
C TRP A 41 3.22 6.92 10.33
N PRO A 42 2.15 7.59 10.82
CA PRO A 42 1.18 8.20 9.91
C PRO A 42 1.81 9.29 9.02
N LEU A 43 2.74 10.07 9.55
CA LEU A 43 3.41 11.13 8.79
C LEU A 43 4.31 10.56 7.68
N SER A 44 5.07 9.50 7.95
CA SER A 44 5.91 8.85 6.92
C SER A 44 5.09 8.28 5.77
N LEU A 45 3.95 7.66 6.07
CA LEU A 45 2.99 7.19 5.08
C LEU A 45 2.42 8.35 4.26
N LEU A 46 2.03 9.44 4.91
CA LEU A 46 1.55 10.64 4.22
C LEU A 46 2.57 11.25 3.28
N VAL A 47 3.82 11.39 3.73
CA VAL A 47 4.92 11.91 2.90
C VAL A 47 5.13 11.01 1.69
N THR A 48 5.14 9.69 1.89
CA THR A 48 5.27 8.73 0.77
C THR A 48 4.13 8.86 -0.22
N LEU A 49 2.89 8.97 0.27
CA LEU A 49 1.69 9.14 -0.56
C LEU A 49 1.74 10.42 -1.38
N LEU A 50 2.20 11.51 -0.75
CA LEU A 50 2.30 12.83 -1.38
C LEU A 50 3.40 12.85 -2.46
N VAL A 51 4.54 12.20 -2.19
CA VAL A 51 5.63 12.04 -3.17
C VAL A 51 5.18 11.18 -4.35
N LEU A 52 4.60 9.99 -4.11
CA LEU A 52 4.12 9.11 -5.18
C LEU A 52 2.99 9.75 -5.98
N GLY A 53 2.03 10.39 -5.30
CA GLY A 53 0.92 11.09 -5.94
C GLY A 53 1.38 12.26 -6.80
N GLY A 54 2.31 13.08 -6.28
CA GLY A 54 2.93 14.16 -7.03
C GLY A 54 3.74 13.64 -8.22
N PHE A 55 4.53 12.59 -8.04
CA PHE A 55 5.27 11.94 -9.12
C PHE A 55 4.34 11.40 -10.21
N LEU A 56 3.23 10.75 -9.85
CA LEU A 56 2.23 10.26 -10.79
C LEU A 56 1.58 11.42 -11.56
N LEU A 57 1.30 12.54 -10.90
CA LEU A 57 0.73 13.73 -11.51
C LEU A 57 1.72 14.36 -12.52
N VAL A 58 2.99 14.53 -12.12
CA VAL A 58 4.05 15.09 -12.97
C VAL A 58 4.33 14.21 -14.19
N THR A 59 4.43 12.90 -14.00
CA THR A 59 4.66 11.96 -15.11
C THR A 59 3.49 11.91 -16.08
N THR A 60 2.25 11.97 -15.56
CA THR A 60 1.04 12.04 -16.40
C THR A 60 1.02 13.35 -17.19
N TRP A 61 1.25 14.48 -16.53
CA TRP A 61 1.26 15.80 -17.19
C TRP A 61 2.36 15.92 -18.25
N ARG A 62 3.58 15.43 -17.95
CA ARG A 62 4.70 15.43 -18.90
C ARG A 62 4.44 14.55 -20.11
N ASN A 63 3.78 13.40 -19.93
CA ASN A 63 3.40 12.53 -21.04
C ASN A 63 2.31 13.17 -21.91
N THR A 64 1.30 13.83 -21.32
CA THR A 64 0.30 14.61 -22.07
C THR A 64 0.94 15.74 -22.88
N HIS A 65 1.92 16.44 -22.30
CA HIS A 65 2.64 17.52 -22.99
C HIS A 65 3.52 17.00 -24.13
N ARG A 66 4.17 15.84 -23.96
CA ARG A 66 5.00 15.19 -24.98
C ARG A 66 4.18 14.61 -26.14
N SER A 67 2.97 14.13 -25.87
CA SER A 67 2.02 13.71 -26.92
C SER A 67 1.53 14.87 -27.78
N ARG A 68 1.37 16.09 -27.22
CA ARG A 68 0.99 17.29 -28.01
C ARG A 68 2.09 17.80 -28.96
N THR A 69 3.35 17.38 -28.79
CA THR A 69 4.47 17.77 -29.67
C THR A 69 4.78 16.72 -30.75
N LYS A 70 4.04 15.59 -30.78
CA LYS A 70 4.25 14.47 -31.71
C LYS A 70 2.98 14.10 -32.49
N GLU A 71 2.10 15.05 -32.78
CA GLU A 71 0.97 14.84 -33.72
C GLU A 71 1.40 15.03 -35.18
N ALA A 72 2.47 14.34 -35.57
CA ALA A 72 2.79 14.03 -36.96
C ALA A 72 3.44 12.64 -36.95
N GLU A 73 2.59 11.61 -37.01
CA GLU A 73 2.79 10.27 -37.57
C GLU A 73 2.01 9.22 -36.76
N GLU A 74 0.99 8.71 -37.47
CA GLU A 74 0.38 7.39 -37.39
C GLU A 74 -0.61 7.08 -36.25
N ASP A 75 -1.88 7.10 -36.67
CA ASP A 75 -2.96 6.22 -36.19
C ASP A 75 -2.55 4.74 -36.32
N GLU A 76 -2.70 3.98 -35.23
CA GLU A 76 -3.54 2.78 -35.23
C GLU A 76 -3.84 2.30 -33.79
N PRO A 77 -5.03 1.73 -33.53
CA PRO A 77 -5.52 1.45 -32.19
C PRO A 77 -5.18 0.03 -31.76
N THR A 78 -4.45 -0.14 -30.65
CA THR A 78 -4.43 -1.42 -29.93
C THR A 78 -4.99 -1.24 -28.52
N ALA A 79 -6.32 -1.24 -28.45
CA ALA A 79 -7.06 -1.40 -27.21
C ALA A 79 -6.88 -2.83 -26.67
N GLN A 80 -5.73 -3.12 -26.06
CA GLN A 80 -5.56 -4.37 -25.31
C GLN A 80 -6.10 -4.18 -23.90
N ARG A 81 -7.43 -4.24 -23.81
CA ARG A 81 -8.21 -4.29 -22.58
C ARG A 81 -7.98 -5.65 -21.91
N ARG A 82 -6.85 -5.83 -21.21
CA ARG A 82 -6.65 -6.97 -20.30
C ARG A 82 -7.31 -6.71 -18.95
N PHE A 83 -8.63 -6.61 -18.96
CA PHE A 83 -9.44 -6.93 -17.78
C PHE A 83 -9.91 -8.38 -17.96
N SER A 84 -9.08 -9.34 -17.60
CA SER A 84 -9.47 -10.75 -17.60
C SER A 84 -8.62 -11.52 -16.60
N LEU A 85 -9.29 -12.37 -15.81
CA LEU A 85 -8.81 -13.20 -14.67
C LEU A 85 -8.62 -12.54 -13.29
N ALA A 86 -8.51 -11.20 -13.20
CA ALA A 86 -8.41 -10.52 -11.91
C ALA A 86 -9.77 -10.36 -11.20
N ALA A 87 -10.88 -10.32 -11.93
CA ALA A 87 -12.20 -9.93 -11.41
C ALA A 87 -12.72 -10.76 -10.21
N THR A 88 -12.41 -12.07 -10.15
CA THR A 88 -12.82 -12.96 -9.06
C THR A 88 -11.80 -13.07 -7.93
N ARG A 89 -10.51 -12.82 -8.18
CA ARG A 89 -9.46 -12.86 -7.14
C ARG A 89 -9.59 -11.74 -6.12
N HIS A 90 -10.07 -10.56 -6.52
CA HIS A 90 -10.27 -9.44 -5.60
C HIS A 90 -11.30 -9.77 -4.50
N TRP A 91 -12.36 -10.52 -4.83
CA TRP A 91 -13.34 -10.98 -3.84
C TRP A 91 -12.73 -11.94 -2.82
N TRP A 92 -11.85 -12.84 -3.26
CA TRP A 92 -11.13 -13.74 -2.36
C TRP A 92 -10.12 -13.02 -1.47
N ILE A 93 -9.43 -11.99 -1.99
CA ILE A 93 -8.55 -11.14 -1.17
C ILE A 93 -9.39 -10.39 -0.14
N MET A 94 -10.52 -9.80 -0.52
CA MET A 94 -11.43 -9.12 0.41
C MET A 94 -11.94 -10.07 1.50
N ALA A 95 -12.35 -11.29 1.13
CA ALA A 95 -12.75 -12.30 2.10
C ALA A 95 -11.58 -12.71 3.02
N ALA A 96 -10.37 -12.87 2.48
CA ALA A 96 -9.17 -13.16 3.27
C ALA A 96 -8.83 -12.02 4.23
N THR A 97 -9.03 -10.76 3.84
CA THR A 97 -8.86 -9.59 4.71
C THR A 97 -9.87 -9.60 5.85
N LEU A 98 -11.14 -9.92 5.56
CA LEU A 98 -12.17 -10.08 6.60
C LEU A 98 -11.84 -11.25 7.55
N ALA A 99 -11.39 -12.37 7.00
CA ALA A 99 -10.98 -13.52 7.79
C ALA A 99 -9.79 -13.17 8.70
N TYR A 100 -8.83 -12.40 8.20
CA TYR A 100 -7.67 -11.94 8.96
C TYR A 100 -8.06 -11.11 10.19
N THR A 101 -9.01 -10.19 10.07
CA THR A 101 -9.44 -9.38 11.24
C THR A 101 -10.08 -10.24 12.32
N LEU A 102 -10.87 -11.26 11.93
CA LEU A 102 -11.45 -12.23 12.86
C LEU A 102 -10.38 -13.13 13.49
N LEU A 103 -9.39 -13.55 12.69
CA LEU A 103 -8.29 -14.41 13.15
C LEU A 103 -7.41 -13.66 14.15
N MET A 104 -7.11 -12.39 13.89
CA MET A 104 -6.32 -11.52 14.76
C MET A 104 -6.92 -11.43 16.17
N GLN A 105 -8.25 -11.38 16.30
CA GLN A 105 -8.92 -11.39 17.61
C GLN A 105 -8.77 -12.72 18.37
N ARG A 106 -8.58 -13.85 17.66
CA ARG A 106 -8.56 -15.19 18.25
C ARG A 106 -7.15 -15.65 18.61
N ILE A 107 -6.18 -15.46 17.72
CA ILE A 107 -4.84 -16.04 17.85
C ILE A 107 -3.72 -15.01 18.04
N GLY A 108 -4.02 -13.71 17.95
CA GLY A 108 -3.02 -12.64 18.04
C GLY A 108 -2.59 -12.11 16.67
N PHE A 109 -1.87 -10.99 16.68
CA PHE A 109 -1.51 -10.25 15.48
C PHE A 109 -0.49 -10.99 14.63
N LEU A 110 0.58 -11.49 15.27
CA LEU A 110 1.70 -12.08 14.56
C LEU A 110 1.31 -13.40 13.85
N PRO A 111 0.67 -14.38 14.51
CA PRO A 111 0.28 -15.62 13.83
C PRO A 111 -0.84 -15.41 12.81
N ALA A 112 -1.78 -14.47 13.05
CA ALA A 112 -2.78 -14.12 12.05
C ALA A 112 -2.14 -13.52 10.78
N THR A 113 -1.11 -12.69 10.95
CA THR A 113 -0.40 -12.06 9.83
C THR A 113 0.37 -13.08 9.00
N VAL A 114 0.98 -14.08 9.64
CA VAL A 114 1.64 -15.20 8.95
C VAL A 114 0.63 -15.95 8.07
N VAL A 115 -0.51 -16.36 8.64
CA VAL A 115 -1.57 -17.08 7.91
C VAL A 115 -2.10 -16.25 6.75
N PHE A 116 -2.37 -14.96 6.98
CA PHE A 116 -2.83 -14.04 5.96
C PHE A 116 -1.80 -13.86 4.83
N THR A 117 -0.52 -13.72 5.17
CA THR A 117 0.55 -13.55 4.18
C THR A 117 0.69 -14.80 3.32
N VAL A 118 0.67 -15.99 3.92
CA VAL A 118 0.69 -17.27 3.17
C VAL A 118 -0.51 -17.36 2.23
N LEU A 119 -1.72 -17.09 2.72
CA LEU A 119 -2.95 -17.12 1.94
C LEU A 119 -2.89 -16.14 0.77
N CYS A 120 -2.49 -14.90 1.01
CA CYS A 120 -2.37 -13.89 -0.04
C CYS A 120 -1.30 -14.27 -1.06
N THR A 121 -0.09 -14.63 -0.64
CA THR A 121 1.00 -14.99 -1.57
C THR A 121 0.61 -16.20 -2.43
N TRP A 122 -0.08 -17.19 -1.85
CA TRP A 122 -0.63 -18.33 -2.59
C TRP A 122 -1.75 -17.90 -3.56
N LEU A 123 -2.70 -17.09 -3.09
CA LEU A 123 -3.83 -16.60 -3.89
C LEU A 123 -3.38 -15.69 -5.04
N LEU A 124 -2.27 -14.95 -4.89
CA LEU A 124 -1.63 -14.20 -5.96
C LEU A 124 -0.93 -15.08 -7.00
N GLY A 125 -0.73 -16.38 -6.71
CA GLY A 125 -0.25 -17.38 -7.66
C GLY A 125 1.21 -17.81 -7.48
N ALA A 126 1.84 -17.50 -6.35
CA ALA A 126 3.13 -18.08 -6.03
C ALA A 126 2.98 -19.61 -5.86
N ARG A 127 3.69 -20.38 -6.67
CA ARG A 127 3.65 -21.86 -6.63
C ARG A 127 4.85 -22.50 -5.92
N HIS A 128 5.95 -21.75 -5.76
CA HIS A 128 7.12 -22.20 -5.02
C HIS A 128 6.97 -21.95 -3.51
N TRP A 129 7.06 -23.02 -2.71
CA TRP A 129 7.02 -22.93 -1.25
C TRP A 129 8.18 -22.11 -0.66
N VAL A 130 9.35 -22.16 -1.30
CA VAL A 130 10.53 -21.40 -0.85
C VAL A 130 10.27 -19.90 -0.86
N ALA A 131 9.68 -19.33 -1.91
CA ALA A 131 9.44 -17.89 -1.91
C ALA A 131 8.24 -17.49 -1.04
N ILE A 132 7.27 -18.38 -0.82
CA ILE A 132 6.22 -18.14 0.19
C ILE A 132 6.88 -18.02 1.56
N LEU A 133 7.73 -18.99 1.93
CA LEU A 133 8.42 -18.97 3.22
C LEU A 133 9.36 -17.77 3.35
N ALA A 134 10.11 -17.42 2.29
CA ALA A 134 10.96 -16.23 2.28
C ALA A 134 10.13 -14.94 2.47
N THR A 135 8.99 -14.82 1.79
CA THR A 135 8.11 -13.65 1.93
C THR A 135 7.59 -13.53 3.35
N VAL A 136 7.12 -14.64 3.94
CA VAL A 136 6.64 -14.69 5.33
C VAL A 136 7.77 -14.34 6.29
N ALA A 137 8.96 -14.91 6.13
CA ALA A 137 10.10 -14.66 7.00
C ALA A 137 10.51 -13.17 6.96
N ILE A 138 10.61 -12.59 5.76
CA ILE A 138 10.91 -11.16 5.58
C ILE A 138 9.82 -10.30 6.24
N ALA A 139 8.54 -10.63 6.03
CA ALA A 139 7.43 -9.89 6.63
C ALA A 139 7.48 -9.94 8.16
N VAL A 140 7.70 -11.12 8.76
CA VAL A 140 7.81 -11.27 10.22
C VAL A 140 9.00 -10.51 10.77
N VAL A 141 10.17 -10.58 10.12
CA VAL A 141 11.38 -9.86 10.54
C VAL A 141 11.15 -8.35 10.49
N LEU A 142 10.54 -7.84 9.42
CA LEU A 142 10.19 -6.42 9.30
C LEU A 142 9.20 -5.99 10.38
N ILE A 143 8.15 -6.78 10.60
CA ILE A 143 7.13 -6.49 11.61
C ILE A 143 7.77 -6.48 13.00
N GLN A 144 8.56 -7.49 13.37
CA GLN A 144 9.26 -7.49 14.65
C GLN A 144 10.27 -6.35 14.76
N GLY A 145 11.03 -6.06 13.70
CA GLY A 145 11.96 -4.93 13.64
C GLY A 145 11.26 -3.60 13.91
N VAL A 146 10.12 -3.36 13.27
CA VAL A 146 9.38 -2.11 13.45
C VAL A 146 8.64 -2.09 14.79
N PHE A 147 7.95 -3.15 15.19
CA PHE A 147 7.10 -3.11 16.38
C PHE A 147 7.85 -3.38 17.67
N ALA A 148 8.69 -4.41 17.73
CA ALA A 148 9.43 -4.75 18.94
C ALA A 148 10.65 -3.84 19.14
N PHE A 149 11.46 -3.61 18.09
CA PHE A 149 12.69 -2.83 18.24
C PHE A 149 12.48 -1.32 18.08
N LEU A 150 11.67 -0.88 17.10
CA LEU A 150 11.48 0.54 16.83
C LEU A 150 10.40 1.15 17.73
N LEU A 151 9.27 0.46 17.92
CA LEU A 151 8.13 0.98 18.70
C LEU A 151 8.12 0.51 20.16
N GLY A 152 8.89 -0.52 20.52
CA GLY A 152 8.92 -1.07 21.88
C GLY A 152 7.61 -1.76 22.31
N ILE A 153 6.77 -2.17 21.35
CA ILE A 153 5.46 -2.76 21.61
C ILE A 153 5.59 -4.29 21.55
N PRO A 154 5.31 -5.03 22.65
CA PRO A 154 5.28 -6.49 22.60
C PRO A 154 4.09 -6.95 21.76
N LEU A 155 4.38 -7.72 20.71
CA LEU A 155 3.35 -8.30 19.84
C LEU A 155 2.92 -9.69 20.34
N PRO A 156 1.60 -9.97 20.45
CA PRO A 156 1.07 -11.30 20.68
C PRO A 156 1.06 -12.18 19.43
#